data_AF-A0A3D2AWH2-F1
#
_entry.id   AF-A0A3D2AWH2-F1
#
_cell.length_a   1.000
_cell.length_b   1.000
_cell.length_c   1.000
_cell.angle_alpha   90.00
_cell.angle_beta   90.00
_cell.angle_gamma   90.00
#
_symmetry.space_group_name_H-M   'P 1'
#
loop_
_entity.id
_entity.type
_entity.pdbx_description
1 polymer ?
#
loop_
_entity_poly.entity_id
_entity_poly.type
_entity_poly.pdbx_seq_one_letter_code
_entity_poly.pdbx_strand_id
1 'polypeptide(L)'
;IPDSHYLSIGTLKSRSDNWRPMLNEYDLILAVGTRFATADLNENQRVIQIDIDPDELGRNHSNTLRVQGDARGSLKLLVEVLEKRMP
;
A
#
# COMPACT_ATOMS: atom_id res chain seq x y z
N ILE A 1 7.01 9.78 -3.03
CA ILE A 1 7.93 10.29 -1.99
C ILE A 1 9.26 10.55 -2.69
N PRO A 2 9.98 11.66 -2.45
CA PRO A 2 11.31 11.85 -3.03
C PRO A 2 12.25 10.70 -2.67
N ASP A 3 13.06 10.21 -3.61
CA ASP A 3 13.96 9.07 -3.38
C ASP A 3 15.01 9.35 -2.30
N SER A 4 15.37 10.62 -2.08
CA SER A 4 16.28 11.07 -1.04
C SER A 4 15.64 11.17 0.36
N HIS A 5 14.33 10.98 0.47
CA HIS A 5 13.64 11.06 1.75
C HIS A 5 14.00 9.83 2.61
N TYR A 6 14.26 10.02 3.91
CA TYR A 6 14.69 8.93 4.81
C TYR A 6 13.66 7.78 4.95
N LEU A 7 12.39 8.03 4.64
CA LEU A 7 11.32 7.02 4.58
C LEU A 7 11.19 6.33 3.21
N SER A 8 11.96 6.77 2.20
CA SER A 8 11.96 6.12 0.91
C SER A 8 12.82 4.86 0.97
N ILE A 9 12.20 3.71 0.72
CA ILE A 9 12.87 2.41 0.58
C ILE A 9 13.16 2.07 -0.89
N GLY A 10 12.87 3.01 -1.80
CA GLY A 10 12.99 2.85 -3.24
C GLY A 10 11.78 2.16 -3.88
N THR A 11 11.96 1.71 -5.12
CA THR A 11 10.93 1.07 -5.93
C THR A 11 11.17 -0.43 -6.03
N LEU A 12 10.10 -1.21 -5.99
CA LEU A 12 10.15 -2.65 -6.25
C LEU A 12 10.24 -2.87 -7.76
N LYS A 13 11.46 -3.11 -8.25
CA LYS A 13 11.77 -3.33 -9.66
C LYS A 13 11.76 -4.82 -10.02
N SER A 14 12.13 -5.70 -9.09
CA SER A 14 12.30 -7.13 -9.33
C SER A 14 11.89 -8.00 -8.14
N ARG A 15 11.68 -9.30 -8.40
CA ARG A 15 11.58 -10.34 -7.36
C ARG A 15 12.90 -10.58 -6.60
N SER A 16 14.01 -10.07 -7.11
CA SER A 16 15.35 -10.19 -6.53
C SER A 16 15.78 -8.94 -5.74
N ASP A 17 14.91 -7.97 -5.51
CA ASP A 17 15.30 -6.75 -4.81
C ASP A 17 15.62 -7.04 -3.34
N ASN A 18 16.79 -6.58 -2.88
CA ASN A 18 17.37 -6.94 -1.58
C ASN A 18 16.55 -6.52 -0.36
N TRP A 19 15.61 -5.59 -0.50
CA TRP A 19 14.75 -5.12 0.59
C TRP A 19 13.44 -5.91 0.70
N ARG A 20 13.13 -6.82 -0.24
CA ARG A 20 11.90 -7.64 -0.19
C ARG A 20 11.73 -8.42 1.11
N PRO A 21 12.77 -9.01 1.72
CA PRO A 21 12.61 -9.68 3.01
C PRO A 21 12.01 -8.78 4.10
N MET A 22 12.30 -7.47 4.06
CA MET A 22 11.75 -6.47 4.98
C MET A 22 10.24 -6.30 4.81
N LEU A 23 9.68 -6.55 3.61
CA LEU A 23 8.22 -6.52 3.42
C LEU A 23 7.50 -7.51 4.33
N ASN A 24 8.13 -8.66 4.61
CA ASN A 24 7.54 -9.70 5.45
C ASN A 24 7.47 -9.31 6.94
N GLU A 25 8.21 -8.28 7.35
CA GLU A 25 8.22 -7.78 8.73
C GLU A 25 7.01 -6.90 9.03
N TYR A 26 6.31 -6.38 8.01
CA TYR A 26 5.14 -5.53 8.18
C TYR A 26 3.86 -6.37 8.24
N ASP A 27 3.01 -6.10 9.22
CA ASP A 27 1.69 -6.70 9.35
C ASP A 27 0.62 -5.97 8.54
N LEU A 28 0.83 -4.69 8.22
CA LEU A 28 -0.07 -3.83 7.46
C LEU A 28 0.62 -3.15 6.28
N ILE A 29 0.02 -3.26 5.09
CA ILE A 29 0.44 -2.55 3.87
C ILE A 29 -0.69 -1.62 3.40
N LEU A 30 -0.35 -0.35 3.16
CA LEU A 30 -1.23 0.59 2.46
C LEU A 30 -0.81 0.67 0.98
N ALA A 31 -1.57 0.03 0.10
CA ALA A 31 -1.38 0.06 -1.34
C ALA A 31 -2.22 1.18 -1.97
N VAL A 32 -1.57 2.12 -2.66
CA VAL A 32 -2.25 3.30 -3.25
C VAL A 32 -1.96 3.37 -4.74
N GLY A 33 -3.01 3.30 -5.57
CA GLY A 33 -2.92 3.45 -7.03
C GLY A 33 -1.93 2.48 -7.67
N THR A 34 -1.85 1.26 -7.15
CA THR A 34 -0.94 0.23 -7.61
C THR A 34 -1.65 -1.10 -7.70
N ARG A 35 -1.38 -1.82 -8.79
CA ARG A 35 -1.79 -3.21 -8.96
C ARG A 35 -1.15 -4.12 -7.93
N PHE A 36 0.01 -3.72 -7.40
CA PHE A 36 0.77 -4.48 -6.39
C PHE A 36 1.08 -5.94 -6.80
N ALA A 37 1.09 -6.22 -8.12
CA ALA A 37 1.09 -7.57 -8.67
C ALA A 37 2.39 -8.35 -8.44
N THR A 38 3.50 -7.66 -8.17
CA THR A 38 4.81 -8.27 -7.95
C THR A 38 5.21 -8.32 -6.49
N ALA A 39 4.33 -7.99 -5.54
CA ALA A 39 4.69 -7.88 -4.13
C ALA A 39 4.91 -9.24 -3.43
N ASP A 40 4.18 -10.29 -3.82
CA ASP A 40 4.29 -11.64 -3.23
C ASP A 40 4.14 -11.62 -1.70
N LEU A 41 3.03 -11.05 -1.23
CA LEU A 41 2.75 -10.88 0.20
C LEU A 41 2.41 -12.21 0.88
N ASN A 42 2.78 -12.31 2.16
CA ASN A 42 2.32 -13.40 3.01
C ASN A 42 0.83 -13.25 3.35
N GLU A 43 0.13 -14.37 3.45
CA GLU A 43 -1.31 -14.42 3.75
C GLU A 43 -1.70 -13.73 5.06
N ASN A 44 -0.79 -13.69 6.04
CA ASN A 44 -0.99 -13.07 7.35
C ASN A 44 -0.99 -11.54 7.29
N GLN A 45 -0.48 -10.94 6.21
CA GLN A 45 -0.39 -9.49 6.08
C GLN A 45 -1.77 -8.92 5.70
N ARG A 46 -2.15 -7.80 6.30
CA ARG A 46 -3.35 -7.06 5.94
C ARG A 46 -2.98 -6.02 4.89
N VAL A 47 -3.77 -5.93 3.81
CA VAL A 47 -3.65 -4.86 2.82
C VAL A 47 -4.83 -3.91 2.96
N ILE A 48 -4.57 -2.60 2.95
CA ILE A 48 -5.56 -1.58 2.64
C ILE A 48 -5.24 -1.09 1.23
N GLN A 49 -6.14 -1.30 0.27
CA GLN A 49 -5.91 -0.95 -1.13
C GLN A 49 -6.86 0.17 -1.55
N ILE A 50 -6.28 1.28 -2.00
CA ILE A 50 -6.97 2.40 -2.62
C ILE A 50 -6.72 2.34 -4.12
N ASP A 51 -7.76 2.07 -4.89
CA ASP A 51 -7.70 2.06 -6.35
C ASP A 51 -8.99 2.60 -6.96
N ILE A 52 -8.90 3.21 -8.14
CA ILE A 52 -10.07 3.71 -8.87
C ILE A 52 -10.75 2.59 -9.64
N ASP A 53 -9.99 1.58 -10.06
CA ASP A 53 -10.46 0.42 -10.80
C ASP A 53 -10.95 -0.67 -9.83
N PRO A 54 -12.25 -0.99 -9.80
CA PRO A 54 -12.79 -2.02 -8.92
C PRO A 54 -12.22 -3.42 -9.21
N ASP A 55 -11.74 -3.68 -10.44
CA ASP A 55 -11.21 -4.99 -10.82
C ASP A 55 -9.83 -5.26 -10.19
N GLU A 56 -9.10 -4.22 -9.77
CA GLU A 56 -7.79 -4.38 -9.10
C GLU A 56 -7.92 -4.61 -7.59
N LEU A 57 -9.06 -4.25 -6.97
CA LEU A 57 -9.25 -4.28 -5.52
C LEU A 57 -9.26 -5.71 -4.97
N GLY A 58 -8.20 -6.08 -4.24
CA GLY A 58 -8.04 -7.41 -3.67
C GLY A 58 -7.76 -8.51 -4.70
N ARG A 59 -7.40 -8.14 -5.94
CA ARG A 59 -7.11 -9.10 -7.01
C ARG A 59 -5.89 -9.97 -6.72
N ASN A 60 -4.86 -9.38 -6.09
CA ASN A 60 -3.58 -10.03 -5.84
C ASN A 60 -3.37 -10.44 -4.37
N HIS A 61 -4.32 -10.11 -3.47
CA HIS A 61 -4.25 -10.48 -2.05
C HIS A 61 -5.64 -10.57 -1.43
N SER A 62 -5.99 -11.72 -0.84
CA SER A 62 -7.35 -11.97 -0.33
C SER A 62 -7.66 -11.18 0.96
N ASN A 63 -6.67 -10.98 1.82
CA ASN A 63 -6.79 -10.22 3.07
C ASN A 63 -6.69 -8.70 2.83
N THR A 64 -7.59 -8.17 1.98
CA THR A 64 -7.58 -6.77 1.54
C THR A 64 -8.83 -6.03 1.99
N LEU A 65 -8.65 -4.92 2.71
CA LEU A 65 -9.64 -3.85 2.86
C LEU A 65 -9.63 -3.02 1.58
N ARG A 66 -10.78 -2.99 0.90
CA ARG A 66 -10.92 -2.37 -0.42
C ARG A 66 -11.50 -0.95 -0.28
N VAL A 67 -10.82 0.03 -0.85
CA VAL A 67 -11.29 1.42 -0.94
C VAL A 67 -11.32 1.80 -2.41
N GLN A 68 -12.51 1.82 -2.99
CA GLN A 68 -12.67 2.33 -4.35
C GLN A 68 -12.68 3.86 -4.33
N GLY A 69 -11.72 4.48 -5.00
CA GLY A 69 -11.65 5.94 -5.07
C GLY A 69 -10.38 6.47 -5.71
N ASP A 70 -10.41 7.75 -6.06
CA ASP A 70 -9.20 8.47 -6.48
C ASP A 70 -8.16 8.49 -5.34
N ALA A 71 -6.91 8.18 -5.67
CA ALA A 71 -5.81 8.13 -4.71
C ALA A 71 -5.62 9.46 -3.98
N ARG A 72 -5.66 10.58 -4.72
CA ARG A 72 -5.46 11.92 -4.13
C ARG A 72 -6.60 12.27 -3.18
N GLY A 73 -7.84 12.12 -3.62
CA GLY A 73 -9.03 12.40 -2.81
C GLY A 73 -9.08 11.54 -1.55
N SER A 74 -8.82 10.25 -1.69
CA SER A 74 -8.86 9.29 -0.57
C SER A 74 -7.77 9.59 0.47
N LEU A 75 -6.54 9.89 0.04
CA LEU A 75 -5.45 10.25 0.96
C LEU A 75 -5.71 11.57 1.68
N LYS A 76 -6.29 12.57 1.01
CA LYS A 76 -6.67 13.84 1.66
C LYS A 76 -7.66 13.60 2.80
N LEU A 77 -8.72 12.84 2.55
CA LEU A 77 -9.71 12.50 3.58
C LEU A 77 -9.07 11.71 4.73
N LEU A 78 -8.16 10.79 4.43
CA LEU A 78 -7.43 10.04 5.45
C LEU A 78 -6.61 10.98 6.36
N VAL A 79 -5.85 11.91 5.77
CA VAL A 79 -5.07 12.91 6.53
C VAL A 79 -5.98 13.76 7.40
N GLU A 80 -7.09 14.29 6.86
CA GLU A 80 -8.04 15.11 7.62
C GLU A 80 -8.63 14.35 8.83
N VAL A 81 -8.89 13.05 8.69
CA VAL A 81 -9.39 12.21 9.79
C VAL A 81 -8.28 11.92 10.80
N LEU A 82 -7.05 11.68 10.36
CA LEU A 82 -5.90 11.42 11.23
C LEU A 82 -5.57 12.66 12.07
N GLU A 83 -5.54 13.85 11.47
CA GLU A 83 -5.28 15.12 12.17
C GLU A 83 -6.31 15.40 13.26
N LYS A 84 -7.58 15.00 13.07
CA LYS A 84 -8.63 15.12 14.09
C LYS A 84 -8.54 14.08 15.21
N ARG A 85 -7.89 12.94 14.95
CA ARG A 85 -7.76 11.83 15.89
C ARG A 85 -6.46 11.89 16.69
N MET A 86 -5.43 12.50 16.13
CA MET A 86 -4.17 12.70 16.83
C MET A 86 -4.35 13.83 17.86
N PRO A 87 -3.91 13.62 19.12
CA PRO A 87 -4.02 14.61 20.18
C PRO A 87 -3.14 15.85 19.94
#